data_AF-C5R801-F1
#
_entry.id   AF-C5R801-F1
#
_cell.length_a   1.000
_cell.length_b   1.000
_cell.length_c   1.000
_cell.angle_alpha   90.00
_cell.angle_beta   90.00
_cell.angle_gamma   90.00
#
_symmetry.space_group_name_H-M   'P 1'
#
loop_
_entity.id
_entity.type
_entity.pdbx_description
1 polymer ?
#
loop_
_entity_poly.entity_id
_entity_poly.type
_entity_poly.pdbx_seq_one_letter_code
_entity_poly.pdbx_strand_id
1 'polypeptide(L)'
;MLTADEARKLNPFIGIEQEVKKAALHGYDFTVFKFPTNYYEEGDIDPIKSMLIHNGYKVDLSSVYGDNKQAEFILRIDWGE
;
A
#
# COMPACT_ATOMS: atom_id res chain seq x y z
N MET A 1 22.92 -3.76 -10.29
CA MET A 1 22.24 -2.58 -9.72
C MET A 1 20.91 -2.46 -10.43
N LEU A 2 19.80 -2.53 -9.71
CA LEU A 2 18.47 -2.28 -10.26
C LEU A 2 18.28 -0.77 -10.40
N THR A 3 17.78 -0.32 -11.55
CA THR A 3 17.38 1.08 -11.70
C THR A 3 16.20 1.39 -10.76
N ALA A 4 16.01 2.66 -10.38
CA ALA A 4 14.88 3.06 -9.52
C ALA A 4 13.51 2.67 -10.12
N ASP A 5 13.43 2.53 -11.44
CA ASP A 5 12.25 2.09 -12.17
C ASP A 5 12.04 0.56 -12.11
N GLU A 6 13.13 -0.22 -12.14
CA GLU A 6 13.08 -1.67 -11.94
C GLU A 6 12.83 -2.04 -10.46
N ALA A 7 13.37 -1.26 -9.52
CA ALA A 7 13.07 -1.42 -8.09
C ALA A 7 11.59 -1.14 -7.79
N ARG A 8 10.97 -0.15 -8.46
CA ARG A 8 9.52 0.10 -8.41
C ARG A 8 8.70 -1.06 -8.99
N LYS A 9 9.20 -1.74 -10.03
CA LYS A 9 8.56 -2.92 -10.62
C LYS A 9 8.74 -4.21 -9.79
N LEU A 10 9.81 -4.29 -8.99
CA LEU A 10 10.15 -5.47 -8.19
C LEU A 10 9.64 -5.41 -6.74
N ASN A 11 9.25 -4.24 -6.26
CA ASN A 11 8.73 -4.10 -4.90
C ASN A 11 7.50 -3.18 -4.89
N PRO A 12 6.30 -3.70 -5.18
CA PRO A 12 5.07 -2.91 -5.21
C PRO A 12 4.77 -2.23 -3.87
N PHE A 13 5.41 -2.66 -2.78
CA PHE A 13 5.30 -2.04 -1.47
C PHE A 13 5.94 -0.64 -1.39
N ILE A 14 6.97 -0.35 -2.20
CA ILE A 14 7.56 1.00 -2.29
C ILE A 14 6.53 2.00 -2.84
N GLY A 15 5.69 1.55 -3.79
CA GLY A 15 4.61 2.37 -4.33
C GLY A 15 3.57 2.74 -3.28
N ILE A 16 3.23 1.80 -2.40
CA ILE A 16 2.29 2.02 -1.29
C ILE A 16 2.80 3.12 -0.37
N GLU A 17 4.07 3.03 0.06
CA GLU A 17 4.66 4.03 0.97
C GLU A 17 4.64 5.45 0.36
N GLN A 18 4.82 5.58 -0.95
CA GLN A 18 4.74 6.88 -1.63
C GLN A 18 3.32 7.45 -1.62
N GLU A 19 2.31 6.61 -1.83
CA GLU A 19 0.91 7.04 -1.73
C GLU A 19 0.54 7.43 -0.30
N VAL A 20 1.08 6.75 0.72
CA VAL A 20 0.92 7.15 2.14
C VAL A 20 1.55 8.53 2.39
N LYS A 21 2.79 8.74 1.94
CA LYS A 21 3.49 10.04 2.09
C LYS A 21 2.74 11.16 1.38
N LYS A 22 2.16 10.88 0.22
CA LYS A 22 1.35 11.84 -0.53
C LYS A 22 0.05 12.16 0.20
N ALA A 23 -0.63 11.16 0.75
CA ALA A 23 -1.82 11.36 1.59
C ALA A 23 -1.48 12.23 2.82
N ALA A 24 -0.34 11.97 3.48
CA ALA A 24 0.16 12.81 4.58
C ALA A 24 0.35 14.27 4.17
N LEU A 25 0.98 14.49 3.01
CA LEU A 25 1.29 15.82 2.47
C LEU A 25 0.02 16.65 2.18
N HIS A 26 -1.08 15.99 1.84
CA HIS A 26 -2.36 16.62 1.55
C HIS A 26 -3.35 16.60 2.72
N GLY A 27 -2.98 16.01 3.86
CA GLY A 27 -3.88 15.85 5.01
C GLY A 27 -5.06 14.92 4.72
N TYR A 28 -4.88 13.90 3.88
CA TYR A 28 -5.91 12.91 3.62
C TYR A 28 -5.85 11.78 4.66
N ASP A 29 -7.00 11.44 5.22
CA ASP A 29 -7.14 10.34 6.19
C ASP A 29 -7.19 8.95 5.52
N PHE A 30 -7.18 8.93 4.19
CA PHE A 30 -7.11 7.70 3.43
C PHE A 30 -6.43 7.87 2.07
N THR A 31 -5.96 6.77 1.51
CA THR A 31 -5.54 6.66 0.12
C THR A 31 -5.99 5.32 -0.46
N VAL A 32 -6.18 5.28 -1.78
CA VAL A 32 -6.52 4.07 -2.51
C VAL A 32 -5.35 3.73 -3.41
N PHE A 33 -4.84 2.51 -3.32
CA PHE A 33 -3.77 2.05 -4.18
C PHE A 33 -4.15 0.73 -4.85
N LYS A 34 -3.59 0.50 -6.03
CA LYS A 34 -3.72 -0.76 -6.76
C LYS A 34 -2.47 -1.59 -6.54
N PHE A 35 -2.66 -2.86 -6.19
CA PHE A 35 -1.57 -3.79 -5.99
C PHE A 35 -1.74 -4.97 -6.96
N PRO A 36 -0.68 -5.39 -7.67
CA PRO A 36 -0.76 -6.55 -8.52
C PRO A 36 -1.04 -7.79 -7.67
N THR A 37 -2.04 -8.58 -8.06
CA THR A 37 -2.42 -9.82 -7.36
C THR A 37 -1.32 -10.89 -7.40
N ASN A 38 -0.28 -10.72 -8.19
CA ASN A 38 0.87 -11.65 -8.25
C ASN A 38 1.78 -11.57 -7.01
N TYR A 39 1.65 -10.53 -6.18
CA TYR A 39 2.45 -10.30 -4.97
C TYR A 39 1.62 -10.49 -3.68
N TYR A 40 0.44 -11.07 -3.81
CA TYR A 40 -0.58 -11.19 -2.77
C TYR A 40 -1.39 -12.46 -3.03
N GLU A 41 -1.49 -13.36 -2.06
CA GLU A 41 -2.52 -14.41 -2.16
C GLU A 41 -3.88 -13.78 -1.83
N GLU A 42 -4.92 -14.15 -2.58
CA GLU A 42 -6.26 -13.61 -2.40
C GLU A 42 -6.75 -13.81 -0.95
N GLY A 43 -6.67 -12.74 -0.14
CA GLY A 43 -7.05 -12.71 1.27
C GLY A 43 -5.93 -12.29 2.24
N ASP A 44 -4.67 -12.31 1.82
CA ASP A 44 -3.50 -12.14 2.71
C ASP A 44 -2.94 -10.71 2.70
N ILE A 45 -3.64 -9.76 3.33
CA ILE A 45 -3.25 -8.32 3.37
C ILE A 45 -2.18 -8.04 4.44
N ASP A 46 -1.82 -9.06 5.22
CA ASP A 46 -0.94 -8.94 6.37
C ASP A 46 0.48 -8.48 6.03
N PRO A 47 1.11 -8.86 4.89
CA PRO A 47 2.44 -8.37 4.55
C PRO A 47 2.47 -6.84 4.34
N ILE A 48 1.44 -6.30 3.67
CA ILE A 48 1.33 -4.85 3.41
C ILE A 48 1.11 -4.12 4.72
N LYS A 49 0.18 -4.63 5.55
CA LYS A 49 -0.12 -4.07 6.87
C LYS A 49 1.11 -4.10 7.78
N SER A 50 1.80 -5.23 7.84
CA SER A 50 3.00 -5.42 8.64
C SER A 50 4.11 -4.46 8.22
N MET A 51 4.33 -4.25 6.92
CA MET A 51 5.34 -3.31 6.45
C MET A 51 5.00 -1.86 6.85
N LEU A 52 3.75 -1.43 6.66
CA LEU A 52 3.35 -0.06 7.01
C LEU A 52 3.45 0.20 8.50
N ILE A 53 3.05 -0.77 9.33
CA ILE A 53 3.23 -0.71 10.79
C ILE A 53 4.72 -0.67 11.15
N HIS A 54 5.57 -1.49 10.51
CA HIS A 54 7.02 -1.47 10.73
C HIS A 54 7.64 -0.10 10.41
N ASN A 55 7.11 0.59 9.41
CA ASN A 55 7.53 1.95 9.04
C ASN A 55 6.91 3.06 9.90
N GLY A 56 6.18 2.71 10.96
CA GLY A 56 5.62 3.65 11.93
C GLY A 56 4.26 4.22 11.57
N TYR A 57 3.61 3.73 10.50
CA TYR A 57 2.26 4.18 10.13
C TYR A 57 1.21 3.40 10.93
N LYS A 58 0.28 4.12 11.56
CA LYS A 58 -0.95 3.53 12.09
C LYS A 58 -1.95 3.46 10.96
N VAL A 59 -2.22 2.26 10.46
CA VAL A 59 -3.06 2.07 9.29
C VAL A 59 -4.08 0.98 9.48
N ASP A 60 -5.24 1.17 8.86
CA ASP A 60 -6.24 0.14 8.64
C ASP A 60 -6.36 -0.14 7.15
N LEU A 61 -6.18 -1.40 6.76
CA LEU A 61 -6.23 -1.85 5.37
C LEU A 61 -7.52 -2.62 5.15
N SER A 62 -8.31 -2.15 4.20
CA SER A 62 -9.48 -2.87 3.70
C SER A 62 -9.27 -3.17 2.22
N SER A 63 -9.48 -4.42 1.81
CA SER A 63 -9.49 -4.78 0.40
C SER A 63 -10.84 -4.41 -0.24
N VAL A 64 -10.79 -3.87 -1.45
CA VAL A 64 -11.95 -3.76 -2.34
C VAL A 64 -11.64 -4.65 -3.52
N TYR A 65 -12.57 -5.56 -3.80
CA TYR A 65 -12.36 -6.61 -4.80
C TYR A 65 -12.02 -5.98 -6.15
N GLY A 66 -10.85 -6.34 -6.68
CA GLY A 66 -10.42 -5.95 -8.02
C GLY A 66 -10.41 -7.14 -8.96
N ASP A 67 -10.18 -6.90 -10.25
CA ASP A 67 -10.19 -7.97 -11.25
C ASP A 67 -9.04 -8.98 -11.05
N ASN A 68 -9.00 -10.03 -11.87
CA ASN A 68 -8.01 -11.12 -11.79
C ASN A 68 -6.53 -10.67 -11.92
N LYS A 69 -6.23 -9.38 -12.08
CA LYS A 69 -4.87 -8.85 -12.25
C LYS A 69 -4.49 -7.78 -11.22
N GLN A 70 -5.45 -7.11 -10.58
CA GLN A 70 -5.19 -6.02 -9.65
C GLN A 70 -6.21 -6.03 -8.52
N ALA A 71 -5.73 -5.99 -7.28
CA ALA A 71 -6.56 -5.73 -6.11
C ALA A 71 -6.47 -4.24 -5.75
N GLU A 72 -7.61 -3.63 -5.41
CA GLU A 72 -7.64 -2.27 -4.89
C GLU A 72 -7.71 -2.32 -3.37
N PHE A 73 -6.87 -1.52 -2.72
CA PHE A 73 -6.83 -1.44 -1.27
C PHE A 73 -7.13 -0.02 -0.83
N ILE A 74 -8.04 0.09 0.12
CA ILE A 74 -8.27 1.32 0.86
C ILE A 74 -7.35 1.27 2.09
N LEU A 75 -6.44 2.21 2.14
CA LEU A 75 -5.61 2.47 3.30
C LEU A 75 -6.19 3.64 4.07
N ARG A 76 -6.69 3.41 5.27
CA ARG A 76 -7.00 4.48 6.22
C ARG A 76 -5.76 4.74 7.05
N ILE A 77 -5.41 6.01 7.21
CA ILE A 77 -4.23 6.45 7.95
C ILE A 77 -4.71 7.21 9.18
N ASP A 78 -4.30 6.74 10.34
CA ASP A 78 -4.51 7.42 11.61
C ASP A 78 -3.27 8.26 11.92
N TRP A 79 -3.41 9.58 11.82
CA TRP A 79 -2.32 10.52 12.09
C TRP A 79 -2.00 10.65 13.59
N GLY A 80 -2.90 10.19 14.46
CA GLY A 80 -2.87 10.48 15.89
C GLY A 80 -3.15 11.96 16.18
N GLU A 81 -4.05 12.23 17.11
CA GLU A 81 -4.11 13.53 17.80
C GLU A 81 -2.91 13.72 18.73
#